data_AF-U3GZL3-F1
#
_entry.id   AF-U3GZL3-F1
#
_cell.length_a   1.000
_cell.length_b   1.000
_cell.length_c   1.000
_cell.angle_alpha   90.00
_cell.angle_beta   90.00
_cell.angle_gamma   90.00
#
_symmetry.space_group_name_H-M   'P 1'
#
loop_
_entity.id
_entity.type
_entity.pdbx_description
1 polymer ?
#
loop_
_entity_poly.entity_id
_entity_poly.type
_entity_poly.pdbx_seq_one_letter_code
_entity_poly.pdbx_strand_id
1 'polypeptide(L)' 'MEKLDGASMNLVQENLKKLKEIFPEIFIEGRIDFDLLRQICNGGGYKIW' A
#
# COMPACT_ATOMS: atom_id res chain seq x y z
N MET A 1 21.38 -23.87 2.82
CA MET A 1 20.70 -22.81 2.05
C MET A 1 19.22 -23.12 2.10
N GLU A 2 18.49 -22.47 2.99
CA GLU A 2 17.02 -22.55 2.94
C GLU A 2 16.54 -21.89 1.65
N LYS A 3 15.74 -22.62 0.88
CA LYS A 3 15.07 -22.13 -0.32
C LYS A 3 14.12 -21.02 0.14
N LEU A 4 14.34 -19.80 -0.34
CA LEU A 4 13.38 -18.71 -0.16
C LEU A 4 12.22 -18.97 -1.12
N ASP A 5 11.17 -19.58 -0.60
CA ASP A 5 9.95 -19.90 -1.33
C ASP A 5 9.36 -18.62 -1.95
N GLY A 6 9.35 -18.56 -3.29
CA GLY A 6 8.78 -17.47 -4.10
C GLY A 6 7.31 -17.16 -3.82
N ALA A 7 6.65 -17.91 -2.93
CA ALA A 7 5.33 -17.61 -2.40
C ALA A 7 5.28 -16.22 -1.71
N SER A 8 6.31 -15.83 -0.97
CA SER A 8 6.34 -14.50 -0.31
C SER A 8 6.43 -13.35 -1.32
N MET A 9 7.23 -13.52 -2.38
CA MET A 9 7.38 -12.51 -3.44
C MET A 9 6.08 -12.28 -4.21
N ASN A 10 5.33 -13.35 -4.48
CA ASN A 10 4.03 -13.27 -5.13
C ASN A 10 3.03 -12.44 -4.31
N LEU A 11 2.95 -12.68 -2.99
CA LEU A 11 2.04 -11.93 -2.11
C LEU A 11 2.37 -10.43 -2.09
N VAL A 12 3.66 -10.07 -2.06
CA VAL A 12 4.07 -8.65 -2.11
C VAL A 12 3.66 -8.00 -3.43
N GLN A 13 3.93 -8.65 -4.57
CA GLN A 13 3.58 -8.11 -5.89
C GLN A 13 2.07 -8.01 -6.09
N GLU A 14 1.31 -9.03 -5.66
CA GLU A 14 -0.15 -9.00 -5.72
C GLU A 14 -0.74 -7.89 -4.84
N ASN A 15 -0.20 -7.70 -3.63
CA ASN A 15 -0.64 -6.63 -2.74
C ASN A 15 -0.34 -5.26 -3.33
N LEU A 16 0.83 -5.06 -3.94
CA LEU A 16 1.17 -3.81 -4.62
C LEU A 16 0.22 -3.51 -5.79
N LYS A 17 -0.14 -4.54 -6.58
CA LYS A 17 -1.09 -4.40 -7.68
C LYS A 17 -2.46 -3.95 -7.16
N LYS A 18 -3.00 -4.66 -6.16
CA LYS A 18 -4.29 -4.33 -5.54
C LYS A 18 -4.27 -2.94 -4.90
N LEU A 19 -3.17 -2.58 -4.23
CA LEU A 19 -3.01 -1.27 -3.61
C LEU A 19 -3.05 -0.15 -4.65
N LYS A 20 -2.42 -0.35 -5.82
CA LYS A 20 -2.45 0.61 -6.93
C LYS A 20 -3.83 0.71 -7.59
N GLU A 21 -4.59 -0.38 -7.64
CA GLU A 21 -5.97 -0.39 -8.15
C GLU A 21 -6.93 0.34 -7.20
N ILE A 22 -6.77 0.18 -5.89
CA ILE A 22 -7.68 0.74 -4.87
C ILE A 22 -7.29 2.19 -4.49
N PHE A 23 -5.99 2.45 -4.34
CA PHE A 23 -5.45 3.71 -3.85
C PHE A 23 -4.33 4.22 -4.78
N PRO A 24 -4.60 4.55 -6.06
CA PRO A 24 -3.56 5.00 -6.98
C PRO A 24 -2.86 6.28 -6.51
N GLU A 25 -3.56 7.15 -5.77
CA GLU A 25 -3.08 8.45 -5.29
C GLU A 25 -1.95 8.37 -4.25
N ILE A 26 -1.81 7.24 -3.54
CA ILE A 26 -0.73 7.07 -2.57
C ILE A 26 0.63 6.80 -3.24
N PHE A 27 0.65 6.51 -4.55
CA PHE A 27 1.89 6.25 -5.27
C PHE A 27 2.47 7.56 -5.81
N ILE A 28 3.45 8.13 -5.10
CA ILE A 28 4.07 9.42 -5.41
C ILE A 28 5.55 9.19 -5.74
N GLU A 29 5.98 9.64 -6.93
CA GLU A 29 7.39 9.58 -7.39
C GLU A 29 8.05 8.19 -7.23
N GLY A 30 7.29 7.13 -7.50
CA GLY A 30 7.78 5.76 -7.42
C GLY A 30 7.87 5.20 -5.99
N ARG A 31 7.29 5.87 -4.99
CA ARG A 31 7.16 5.42 -3.60
C ARG A 31 5.69 5.37 -3.18
N ILE A 32 5.43 4.71 -2.05
CA ILE A 32 4.11 4.68 -1.42
C ILE A 32 4.12 5.67 -0.26
N ASP A 33 3.15 6.60 -0.27
CA ASP A 33 2.87 7.51 0.82
C ASP A 33 1.93 6.82 1.84
N PHE A 34 2.53 6.30 2.91
CA PHE A 34 1.79 5.64 3.98
C PHE A 34 1.04 6.62 4.89
N ASP A 35 1.38 7.91 4.90
CA ASP A 35 0.60 8.92 5.61
C ASP A 35 -0.71 9.19 4.87
N LEU A 36 -0.66 9.34 3.55
CA LEU A 36 -1.85 9.48 2.73
C LEU A 36 -2.73 8.21 2.78
N LEU A 37 -2.12 7.01 2.68
CA LEU A 37 -2.86 5.76 2.85
C LEU A 37 -3.58 5.68 4.19
N ARG A 38 -2.92 6.07 5.29
CA ARG A 38 -3.55 6.11 6.63
C ARG A 38 -4.70 7.11 6.70
N GLN A 39 -4.57 8.28 6.06
CA GLN A 39 -5.64 9.28 6.02
C GLN A 39 -6.88 8.78 5.27
N ILE A 40 -6.67 8.10 4.14
CA ILE A 40 -7.75 7.52 3.33
C ILE A 40 -8.42 6.37 4.09
N CYS A 41 -7.64 5.43 4.64
CA CYS A 41 -8.16 4.27 5.36
C CYS A 41 -8.87 4.64 6.67
N ASN A 42 -8.43 5.69 7.36
CA ASN A 42 -9.08 6.17 8.59
C ASN A 42 -10.28 7.08 8.31
N GLY A 43 -10.75 7.20 7.07
CA GLY A 43 -12.01 7.86 6.73
C GLY A 43 -11.97 9.39 6.81
N GLY A 44 -10.89 10.03 6.35
CA GLY A 44 -10.78 11.49 6.34
C GLY A 44 -10.57 12.05 7.74
N GLY A 45 -9.33 12.01 8.21
CA GLY A 45 -8.89 12.55 9.50
C GLY A 45 -8.95 14.07 9.62
N TYR A 46 -9.96 14.74 9.08
CA TYR A 46 -10.34 16.06 9.59
C TYR A 46 -10.99 15.81 10.95
N LYS A 47 -10.15 15.89 11.97
CA LYS A 47 -10.56 16.08 13.36
C LYS A 47 -11.38 17.38 13.38
N ILE A 48 -12.69 17.28 13.12
CA ILE A 48 -13.63 18.36 13.35
C ILE A 48 -13.71 18.55 14.86
N TRP A 49 -12.95 19.53 15.34
CA TRP A 49 -13.29 20.26 16.55
C TRP A 49 -14.01 21.53 16.13
#